data_AF-A0AB33KBG9-F1
#
_entry.id   AF-A0AB33KBG9-F1
#
_cell.length_a   1.000
_cell.length_b   1.000
_cell.length_c   1.000
_cell.angle_alpha   90.00
_cell.angle_beta   90.00
_cell.angle_gamma   90.00
#
_symmetry.space_group_name_H-M   'P 1'
#
loop_
_entity.id
_entity.type
_entity.pdbx_description
1 polymer ?
#
loop_
_entity_poly.entity_id
_entity_poly.type
_entity_poly.pdbx_seq_one_letter_code
_entity_poly.pdbx_strand_id
1 'polypeptide(L)' 'MAAGTPVADPAVQAEMDTHYQSVRRFRTPNAAAYKGLGRTYVEDPQFRSNYDKIADGLAAYQRDAMDAYADTRLS' A
#
# COMPACT_ATOMS: atom_id res chain seq x y z
N MET A 1 -4.83 4.17 9.67
CA MET A 1 -6.00 3.30 9.95
C MET A 1 -6.63 3.49 11.31
N ALA A 2 -5.93 3.25 12.44
CA ALA A 2 -6.57 3.18 13.76
C ALA A 2 -7.35 4.46 14.15
N ALA A 3 -6.93 5.61 13.64
CA ALA A 3 -7.63 6.89 13.77
C ALA A 3 -8.74 7.15 12.74
N GLY A 4 -9.13 6.16 11.93
CA GLY A 4 -10.10 6.31 10.84
C GLY A 4 -9.60 7.12 9.63
N THR A 5 -8.30 7.42 9.57
CA THR A 5 -7.70 8.24 8.50
C THR A 5 -7.97 7.65 7.11
N PRO A 6 -8.56 8.41 6.17
CA PRO A 6 -8.80 7.94 4.80
C PRO A 6 -7.51 7.56 4.08
N VAL A 7 -7.56 6.56 3.20
CA VAL A 7 -6.37 6.11 2.45
C VAL A 7 -5.81 7.16 1.49
N ALA A 8 -6.66 8.08 1.03
CA ALA A 8 -6.28 9.20 0.17
C ALA A 8 -5.80 10.45 0.96
N ASP A 9 -5.75 10.38 2.29
CA ASP A 9 -5.27 11.49 3.13
C ASP A 9 -3.82 11.86 2.75
N PRO A 10 -3.46 13.16 2.69
CA PRO A 10 -2.11 13.59 2.32
C PRO A 10 -0.99 12.94 3.13
N ALA A 11 -1.19 12.69 4.43
CA ALA A 11 -0.19 12.04 5.27
C ALA A 11 0.02 10.58 4.84
N VAL A 12 -1.06 9.85 4.59
CA VAL A 12 -1.01 8.47 4.09
C VAL A 12 -0.35 8.42 2.71
N GLN A 13 -0.66 9.38 1.84
CA GLN A 13 -0.07 9.46 0.51
C GLN A 13 1.43 9.83 0.54
N ALA A 14 1.91 10.54 1.56
CA ALA A 14 3.35 10.77 1.76
C ALA A 14 4.08 9.50 2.22
N GLU A 15 3.45 8.69 3.07
CA GLU A 15 3.97 7.37 3.44
C GLU A 15 4.01 6.44 2.23
N MET A 16 2.97 6.46 1.38
CA MET A 16 2.96 5.66 0.15
C MET A 16 4.01 6.10 -0.87
N ASP A 17 4.37 7.39 -0.95
CA ASP A 17 5.51 7.83 -1.76
C ASP A 17 6.81 7.23 -1.22
N THR A 18 7.03 7.29 0.09
CA THR A 18 8.22 6.69 0.73
C THR A 18 8.32 5.19 0.44
N HIS A 19 7.20 4.48 0.52
CA HIS A 19 7.11 3.07 0.16
C HIS A 19 7.42 2.85 -1.33
N TYR A 20 6.81 3.62 -2.22
CA TYR A 20 7.06 3.56 -3.66
C TYR A 20 8.53 3.81 -4.00
N GLN A 21 9.18 4.83 -3.43
CA GLN A 21 10.61 5.09 -3.61
C GLN A 21 11.48 3.93 -3.11
N SER A 22 11.06 3.24 -2.05
CA SER A 22 11.76 2.06 -1.54
C SER A 22 11.65 0.88 -2.50
N VAL A 23 10.47 0.64 -3.07
CA VAL A 23 10.27 -0.38 -4.13
C VAL A 23 11.11 -0.06 -5.37
N ARG A 24 11.19 1.23 -5.75
CA ARG A 24 11.99 1.72 -6.89
C ARG A 24 13.47 1.40 -6.82
N ARG A 25 14.01 1.19 -5.62
CA ARG A 25 15.42 0.77 -5.46
C ARG A 25 15.70 -0.61 -6.05
N PHE A 26 14.69 -1.47 -6.17
CA PHE A 26 14.83 -2.82 -6.74
C PHE A 26 14.31 -2.90 -8.18
N ARG A 27 13.19 -2.23 -8.47
CA ARG A 27 12.55 -2.17 -9.79
C ARG A 27 11.68 -0.93 -9.83
N THR A 28 11.55 -0.25 -10.98
CA THR A 28 10.56 0.83 -11.12
C THR A 28 9.22 0.26 -11.62
N PRO A 29 8.19 0.10 -10.75
CA PRO A 29 6.90 -0.40 -11.20
C PRO A 29 6.07 0.73 -11.83
N ASN A 30 5.29 0.38 -12.85
CA ASN A 30 4.16 1.19 -13.32
C ASN A 30 2.96 1.04 -12.37
N ALA A 31 1.89 1.80 -12.57
CA ALA A 31 0.69 1.76 -11.74
C ALA A 31 0.16 0.32 -11.55
N ALA A 32 -0.04 -0.43 -12.64
CA ALA A 32 -0.57 -1.78 -12.58
C ALA A 32 0.30 -2.75 -11.75
N ALA A 33 1.62 -2.66 -11.89
CA ALA A 33 2.56 -3.47 -11.11
C ALA A 33 2.56 -3.08 -9.62
N TYR A 34 2.45 -1.79 -9.30
CA TYR A 34 2.39 -1.33 -7.91
C TYR A 34 1.08 -1.76 -7.22
N LYS A 35 -0.06 -1.66 -7.90
CA LYS A 35 -1.34 -2.22 -7.43
C LYS A 35 -1.27 -3.74 -7.24
N GLY A 36 -0.59 -4.43 -8.16
CA GLY A 36 -0.33 -5.87 -8.05
C GLY A 36 0.41 -6.25 -6.77
N LEU A 37 1.43 -5.48 -6.39
CA LEU A 37 2.14 -5.66 -5.13
C LEU A 37 1.23 -5.50 -3.91
N GLY A 38 0.35 -4.49 -3.94
CA GLY A 38 -0.65 -4.28 -2.88
C GLY A 38 -1.60 -5.48 -2.74
N ARG A 39 -2.07 -6.07 -3.85
CA ARG A 39 -2.90 -7.28 -3.81
C ARG A 39 -2.21 -8.45 -3.13
N THR A 40 -0.91 -8.65 -3.39
CA THR A 40 -0.13 -9.71 -2.73
C THR A 40 -0.15 -9.57 -1.20
N TYR A 41 -0.19 -8.35 -0.66
CA TYR A 41 -0.22 -8.16 0.80
C TYR A 41 -1.50 -8.72 1.46
N VAL A 42 -2.59 -8.83 0.69
CA VAL A 42 -3.88 -9.34 1.17
C VAL A 42 -4.09 -10.81 0.77
N GLU A 43 -3.68 -11.18 -0.44
CA GLU A 43 -3.90 -12.51 -1.01
C GLU A 43 -2.94 -13.56 -0.45
N ASP A 44 -1.69 -13.20 -0.13
CA ASP A 44 -0.74 -14.09 0.52
C ASP A 44 -1.02 -14.14 2.04
N PRO A 45 -1.41 -15.30 2.61
CA PRO A 45 -1.72 -15.43 4.02
C PRO A 45 -0.55 -15.05 4.95
N GLN A 46 0.69 -15.25 4.51
CA GLN A 46 1.86 -14.90 5.30
C GLN A 46 2.02 -13.38 5.41
N PHE A 47 1.90 -12.67 4.29
CA PHE A 47 1.93 -11.20 4.30
C PHE A 47 0.76 -10.65 5.09
N ARG A 48 -0.46 -11.13 4.82
CA ARG A 48 -1.66 -10.68 5.51
C ARG A 48 -1.53 -10.85 7.02
N SER A 49 -1.10 -12.03 7.48
CA SER A 49 -0.88 -12.29 8.90
C SER A 49 0.17 -11.36 9.52
N ASN A 50 1.24 -11.01 8.80
CA ASN A 50 2.27 -10.11 9.31
C ASN A 50 1.76 -8.68 9.53
N TYR A 51 0.92 -8.18 8.63
CA TYR A 51 0.28 -6.87 8.79
C TYR A 51 -0.81 -6.91 9.87
N ASP A 52 -1.67 -7.93 9.87
CA ASP A 52 -2.77 -8.03 10.83
C ASP A 52 -2.27 -8.20 12.29
N LYS A 53 -1.05 -8.73 12.51
CA LYS A 53 -0.38 -8.71 13.83
C LYS A 53 -0.13 -7.30 14.39
N ILE A 54 0.00 -6.29 13.53
CA ILE A 54 0.21 -4.90 13.94
C ILE A 54 -1.13 -4.25 14.26
N ALA A 55 -2.11 -4.42 13.38
CA ALA A 55 -3.49 -4.01 13.59
C ALA A 55 -4.41 -4.80 12.66
N ASP A 56 -5.55 -5.26 13.19
CA ASP A 56 -6.53 -6.00 12.40
C ASP A 56 -6.96 -5.21 11.15
N GLY A 57 -6.82 -5.83 9.98
CA GLY A 57 -7.19 -5.23 8.70
C GLY A 57 -6.10 -4.37 8.05
N LEU A 58 -4.90 -4.28 8.65
CA LEU A 58 -3.80 -3.45 8.13
C LEU A 58 -3.37 -3.83 6.73
N ALA A 59 -3.41 -5.13 6.39
CA ALA A 59 -3.09 -5.57 5.04
C ALA A 59 -4.03 -4.92 4.00
N ALA A 60 -5.34 -4.89 4.29
CA ALA A 60 -6.35 -4.37 3.39
C ALA A 60 -6.19 -2.86 3.17
N TYR A 61 -5.99 -2.11 4.26
CA TYR A 61 -5.78 -0.68 4.22
C TYR A 61 -4.49 -0.28 3.49
N GLN A 62 -3.40 -1.02 3.71
CA GLN A 62 -2.14 -0.80 3.00
C GLN A 62 -2.34 -0.99 1.49
N ARG A 63 -3.05 -2.05 1.08
CA ARG A 63 -3.40 -2.30 -0.32
C ARG A 63 -4.27 -1.19 -0.90
N ASP A 64 -5.28 -0.72 -0.19
CA ASP A 64 -6.16 0.36 -0.63
C ASP A 64 -5.42 1.72 -0.75
N ALA A 65 -4.47 1.99 0.15
CA ALA A 65 -3.60 3.17 0.08
C ALA A 65 -2.65 3.12 -1.11
N MET A 66 -2.08 1.95 -1.42
CA MET A 66 -1.25 1.75 -2.61
C MET A 66 -2.06 1.92 -3.90
N ASP A 67 -3.30 1.45 -3.94
CA ASP A 67 -4.20 1.65 -5.07
C ASP A 67 -4.50 3.15 -5.30
N ALA A 68 -4.87 3.88 -4.25
CA ALA A 68 -5.12 5.32 -4.31
C ALA A 68 -3.87 6.11 -4.75
N TYR A 69 -2.68 5.72 -4.28
CA TYR A 69 -1.43 6.33 -4.70
C TYR A 69 -1.14 6.09 -6.19
N ALA A 70 -1.34 4.84 -6.65
CA ALA A 70 -1.12 4.50 -8.05
C ALA A 70 -2.06 5.29 -8.99
N ASP A 71 -3.33 5.44 -8.63
CA ASP A 71 -4.31 6.18 -9.43
C ASP A 71 -4.02 7.68 -9.51
N THR A 72 -3.42 8.24 -8.47
CA THR A 72 -3.16 9.69 -8.39
C THR A 72 -1.79 10.11 -8.91
N ARG A 73 -0.77 9.24 -8.82
CA ARG A 73 0.63 9.64 -9.07
C ARG A 73 1.36 8.79 -10.10
N LEU A 74 0.84 7.62 -10.47
CA LEU A 74 1.49 6.70 -11.41
C LEU A 74 0.67 6.47 -12.70
N SER A 75 -0.44 7.19 -12.84
CA SER A 75 -1.37 7.16 -13.98
C SER A 75 -0.86 7.90 -15.21
#